data_AF-A0A950EQ77-F1
#
_entry.id   AF-A0A950EQ77-F1
#
_cell.length_a   1.000
_cell.length_b   1.000
_cell.length_c   1.000
_cell.angle_alpha   90.00
_cell.angle_beta   90.00
_cell.angle_gamma   90.00
#
_symmetry.space_group_name_H-M   'P 1'
#
loop_
_entity.id
_entity.type
_entity.pdbx_description
1 polymer ?
#
loop_
_entity_poly.entity_id
_entity_poly.type
_entity_poly.pdbx_seq_one_letter_code
_entity_poly.pdbx_strand_id
1 'polypeptide(L)'
;MGILLHPVAPGARRAGRVAHREDHRGWMAAALALVLWACMAGLAHAAALRASEVPPSLRPWVPWVLQDHETIACPAAYNDPDRHECVWPARLTLALGAQGGHFSFDVEVFAPDTLVVLPGQAEAWPHSVRANGRVLTMTESGGRPAVRLPPGHFVIEGAFEWREMPQGIALPPNTGLVDARRDGQPLGWPDSGGQLWLRPRPEAAAPTEPETLTVRVFRRIDDDIPLLVTTRIELIASGRPREVRVPAALLPGFVVLGVSSPLPARLQPDGALRVQLRAGTWNLDVQGRSHSPVGALAAPGGEEVWSFAARNDLRIVDLQPAGGTVSVDPRQAGVPSDWDDLPAFHMPGGASLKLAERRRGDPEPEADKLSLDRTLWLDFDGAGFTARDAIHGTISRSWRLDAVPGLAVGRVSIGGQEQFITRLPAPDAGSGVEVRQGNAQIEAESRIGFAHALPVTGWQADFDRVSIDLRLPPGWRLLHAGGADTVAGSWIARWTLWDFFFVLLIVAASWKLHSRPAALALAGALALTWHLAGAPTWPWLLLLALSALRAALEARTGERARRVAWWVRLGWRATLAAIAIALLPFAVGELRAALYPALEGTQAYERSARVVTGAIE
;
A
#
# COMPACT_ATOMS: atom_id res chain seq x y z
N MET A 1 23.60 9.61 -21.69
CA MET A 1 24.25 8.52 -22.45
C MET A 1 24.17 8.80 -23.94
N GLY A 2 25.30 8.82 -24.64
CA GLY A 2 25.37 9.05 -26.08
C GLY A 2 25.08 7.77 -26.86
N ILE A 3 24.07 7.75 -27.73
CA ILE A 3 23.70 6.60 -28.56
C ILE A 3 23.78 6.99 -30.04
N LEU A 4 24.58 6.25 -30.81
CA LEU A 4 24.65 6.36 -32.26
C LEU A 4 23.95 5.14 -32.89
N LEU A 5 22.81 5.40 -33.52
CA LEU A 5 22.02 4.43 -34.27
C LEU A 5 22.12 4.78 -35.76
N HIS A 6 22.32 3.77 -36.61
CA HIS A 6 22.39 3.95 -38.06
C HIS A 6 21.24 3.17 -38.71
N PRO A 7 20.35 3.83 -39.48
CA PRO A 7 19.38 3.13 -40.30
C PRO A 7 20.08 2.51 -41.52
N VAL A 8 19.66 1.31 -41.92
CA VAL A 8 19.93 0.77 -43.25
C VAL A 8 18.88 1.39 -44.19
N ALA A 9 19.32 2.22 -45.14
CA ALA A 9 18.51 3.22 -45.83
C ALA A 9 17.23 2.72 -46.53
N PRO A 10 16.12 3.50 -46.43
CA PRO A 10 15.17 3.66 -47.52
C PRO A 10 14.88 5.15 -47.84
N GLY A 11 14.59 5.44 -49.11
CA GLY A 11 14.40 6.79 -49.65
C GLY A 11 13.09 7.47 -49.21
N ALA A 12 13.16 8.78 -48.91
CA ALA A 12 12.06 9.60 -48.41
C ALA A 12 11.40 10.48 -49.51
N ARG A 13 10.07 10.70 -49.41
CA ARG A 13 9.33 11.75 -50.13
C ARG A 13 8.64 12.71 -49.15
N ARG A 14 8.63 14.01 -49.51
CA ARG A 14 8.02 15.15 -48.82
C ARG A 14 6.60 15.47 -49.33
N ALA A 15 5.74 15.96 -48.44
CA ALA A 15 4.62 16.90 -48.65
C ALA A 15 4.28 17.51 -47.28
N GLY A 16 3.81 18.72 -47.03
CA GLY A 16 3.37 19.89 -47.79
C GLY A 16 2.52 20.72 -46.81
N ARG A 17 2.85 22.00 -46.57
CA ARG A 17 2.14 22.90 -45.62
C ARG A 17 0.82 23.42 -46.21
N VAL A 18 -0.21 23.58 -45.37
CA VAL A 18 -1.32 24.53 -45.60
C VAL A 18 -1.65 25.22 -44.27
N ALA A 19 -1.90 26.53 -44.33
CA ALA A 19 -2.30 27.39 -43.22
C ALA A 19 -3.81 27.70 -43.31
N HIS A 20 -4.50 27.81 -42.17
CA HIS A 20 -5.81 28.46 -42.09
C HIS A 20 -5.95 29.28 -40.80
N ARG A 21 -6.68 30.39 -40.94
CA ARG A 21 -6.88 31.52 -40.02
C ARG A 21 -8.21 31.33 -39.28
N GLU A 22 -8.22 31.44 -37.94
CA GLU A 22 -9.41 31.21 -37.11
C GLU A 22 -10.03 32.50 -36.53
N ASP A 23 -11.36 32.53 -36.53
CA ASP A 23 -12.26 33.57 -36.04
C ASP A 23 -12.56 33.37 -34.54
N HIS A 24 -12.30 34.39 -33.71
CA HIS A 24 -12.26 34.28 -32.24
C HIS A 24 -13.62 34.36 -31.50
N ARG A 25 -14.76 34.39 -32.18
CA ARG A 25 -16.07 34.65 -31.52
C ARG A 25 -16.82 33.39 -31.02
N GLY A 26 -16.48 32.19 -31.48
CA GLY A 26 -17.10 30.94 -31.00
C GLY A 26 -16.51 30.40 -29.68
N TRP A 27 -15.25 30.73 -29.39
CA TRP A 27 -14.50 30.16 -28.27
C TRP A 27 -14.98 30.61 -26.88
N MET A 28 -15.47 31.85 -26.75
CA MET A 28 -15.91 32.36 -25.44
C MET A 28 -17.20 31.69 -24.95
N ALA A 29 -18.13 31.33 -25.85
CA ALA A 29 -19.36 30.63 -25.48
C ALA A 29 -19.07 29.17 -25.07
N ALA A 30 -18.13 28.51 -25.77
CA ALA A 30 -17.68 27.16 -25.41
C ALA A 30 -16.92 27.14 -24.08
N ALA A 31 -16.06 28.14 -23.83
CA ALA A 31 -15.30 28.26 -22.58
C ALA A 31 -16.21 28.48 -21.37
N LEU A 32 -17.26 29.30 -21.48
CA LEU A 32 -18.19 29.53 -20.37
C LEU A 32 -19.01 28.26 -20.03
N ALA A 33 -19.43 27.50 -21.05
CA ALA A 33 -20.11 26.24 -20.86
C ALA A 33 -19.20 25.18 -20.20
N LEU A 34 -17.91 25.15 -20.56
CA LEU A 34 -16.93 24.23 -19.99
C LEU A 34 -16.62 24.53 -18.52
N VAL A 35 -16.54 25.81 -18.15
CA VAL A 35 -16.30 26.24 -16.75
C VAL A 35 -17.50 25.91 -15.86
N LEU A 36 -18.72 26.14 -16.36
CA LEU A 36 -19.95 25.75 -15.65
C LEU A 36 -20.08 24.23 -15.47
N TRP A 37 -19.61 23.43 -16.43
CA TRP A 37 -19.56 21.96 -16.31
C TRP A 37 -18.48 21.49 -15.33
N ALA A 38 -17.30 22.12 -15.34
CA ALA A 38 -16.19 21.80 -14.43
C ALA A 38 -16.52 22.16 -12.96
N CYS A 39 -17.25 23.24 -12.72
CA CYS A 39 -17.69 23.61 -11.37
C CYS A 39 -18.75 22.65 -10.80
N MET A 40 -19.56 21.98 -11.65
CA MET A 40 -20.54 20.99 -11.17
C MET A 40 -19.93 19.61 -10.87
N ALA A 41 -18.78 19.26 -11.48
CA ALA A 41 -18.12 17.96 -11.23
C ALA A 41 -17.33 17.91 -9.91
N GLY A 42 -16.91 19.06 -9.36
CA GLY A 42 -16.08 19.16 -8.15
C GLY A 42 -16.78 18.91 -6.81
N LEU A 43 -18.09 18.65 -6.80
CA LEU A 43 -18.87 18.35 -5.58
C LEU A 43 -19.27 16.87 -5.47
N ALA A 44 -18.89 16.02 -6.42
CA ALA A 44 -19.23 14.60 -6.40
C ALA A 44 -18.24 13.81 -5.54
N HIS A 45 -18.46 13.79 -4.22
CA HIS A 45 -18.02 12.65 -3.42
C HIS A 45 -18.80 11.44 -3.93
N ALA A 46 -18.12 10.40 -4.42
CA ALA A 46 -18.76 9.15 -4.77
C ALA A 46 -19.35 8.55 -3.48
N ALA A 47 -20.64 8.79 -3.26
CA ALA A 47 -21.38 8.15 -2.21
C ALA A 47 -21.43 6.63 -2.47
N ALA A 48 -21.58 5.84 -1.41
CA ALA A 48 -21.86 4.42 -1.55
C ALA A 48 -23.03 4.20 -2.53
N LEU A 49 -22.80 3.35 -3.53
CA LEU A 49 -23.75 3.12 -4.61
C LEU A 49 -25.08 2.63 -4.01
N ARG A 50 -26.13 3.42 -4.14
CA ARG A 50 -27.46 3.03 -3.64
C ARG A 50 -28.00 1.90 -4.50
N ALA A 51 -28.86 1.05 -3.93
CA ALA A 51 -29.51 -0.02 -4.69
C ALA A 51 -30.24 0.49 -5.95
N SER A 52 -30.75 1.72 -5.93
CA SER A 52 -31.36 2.40 -7.09
C SER A 52 -30.37 2.75 -8.21
N GLU A 53 -29.11 2.93 -7.88
CA GLU A 53 -28.01 3.34 -8.76
C GLU A 53 -27.30 2.13 -9.40
N VAL A 54 -27.61 0.90 -8.96
CA VAL A 54 -27.15 -0.32 -9.60
C VAL A 54 -27.72 -0.40 -11.04
N PRO A 55 -26.86 -0.57 -12.08
CA PRO A 55 -27.29 -0.71 -13.46
C PRO A 55 -28.35 -1.82 -13.62
N PRO A 56 -29.38 -1.63 -14.48
CA PRO A 56 -30.48 -2.60 -14.61
C PRO A 56 -30.04 -4.03 -14.91
N SER A 57 -28.94 -4.21 -15.65
CA SER A 57 -28.34 -5.53 -15.95
C SER A 57 -27.76 -6.23 -14.73
N LEU A 58 -27.35 -5.50 -13.70
CA LEU A 58 -26.73 -6.02 -12.48
C LEU A 58 -27.73 -6.15 -11.31
N ARG A 59 -28.89 -5.47 -11.36
CA ARG A 59 -29.92 -5.56 -10.31
C ARG A 59 -30.33 -6.99 -9.94
N PRO A 60 -30.51 -7.94 -10.88
CA PRO A 60 -30.87 -9.31 -10.54
C PRO A 60 -29.80 -10.06 -9.72
N TRP A 61 -28.54 -9.62 -9.76
CA TRP A 61 -27.42 -10.25 -9.06
C TRP A 61 -27.25 -9.75 -7.63
N VAL A 62 -27.86 -8.62 -7.26
CA VAL A 62 -27.73 -8.02 -5.92
C VAL A 62 -28.08 -9.02 -4.79
N PRO A 63 -29.20 -9.77 -4.85
CA PRO A 63 -29.50 -10.76 -3.81
C PRO A 63 -28.45 -11.88 -3.69
N TRP A 64 -27.83 -12.27 -4.82
CA TRP A 64 -26.80 -13.32 -4.82
C TRP A 64 -25.46 -12.81 -4.25
N VAL A 65 -25.08 -11.56 -4.55
CA VAL A 65 -23.85 -10.94 -4.00
C VAL A 65 -23.97 -10.70 -2.50
N LEU A 66 -25.17 -10.36 -2.02
CA LEU A 66 -25.44 -10.11 -0.60
C LEU A 66 -25.70 -11.38 0.21
N GLN A 67 -25.70 -12.55 -0.43
CA GLN A 67 -25.78 -13.81 0.28
C GLN A 67 -24.54 -13.96 1.19
N ASP A 68 -24.76 -14.32 2.45
CA ASP A 68 -23.76 -14.37 3.54
C ASP A 68 -23.23 -12.99 4.02
N HIS A 69 -23.79 -11.89 3.51
CA HIS A 69 -23.47 -10.51 3.88
C HIS A 69 -24.72 -9.71 4.30
N GLU A 70 -25.72 -10.38 4.88
CA GLU A 70 -27.02 -9.81 5.20
C GLU A 70 -26.95 -8.70 6.26
N THR A 71 -25.88 -8.66 7.06
CA THR A 71 -25.66 -7.68 8.13
C THR A 71 -25.25 -6.29 7.62
N ILE A 72 -24.86 -6.16 6.34
CA ILE A 72 -24.53 -4.85 5.72
C ILE A 72 -25.74 -3.89 5.77
N ALA A 73 -26.97 -4.42 5.81
CA ALA A 73 -28.18 -3.63 5.92
C ALA A 73 -28.42 -3.08 7.35
N CYS A 74 -27.73 -3.60 8.35
CA CYS A 74 -27.90 -3.20 9.73
C CYS A 74 -27.10 -1.92 10.04
N PRO A 75 -27.57 -1.05 10.94
CA PRO A 75 -26.78 0.09 11.40
C PRO A 75 -25.46 -0.37 12.04
N ALA A 76 -24.35 0.27 11.67
CA ALA A 76 -23.08 0.08 12.35
C ALA A 76 -23.08 0.79 13.72
N ALA A 77 -22.34 0.23 14.67
CA ALA A 77 -22.13 0.85 15.97
C ALA A 77 -21.37 2.18 15.82
N TYR A 78 -21.73 3.18 16.62
CA TYR A 78 -21.15 4.52 16.49
C TYR A 78 -19.63 4.57 16.66
N ASN A 79 -19.05 3.58 17.35
CA ASN A 79 -17.65 3.48 17.71
C ASN A 79 -16.89 2.36 16.99
N ASP A 80 -17.59 1.55 16.18
CA ASP A 80 -17.01 0.42 15.47
C ASP A 80 -17.81 0.17 14.18
N PRO A 81 -17.28 0.56 13.00
CA PRO A 81 -17.99 0.43 11.73
C PRO A 81 -18.18 -1.04 11.30
N ASP A 82 -17.40 -1.97 11.84
CA ASP A 82 -17.50 -3.40 11.51
C ASP A 82 -18.54 -4.12 12.37
N ARG A 83 -18.90 -3.53 13.52
CA ARG A 83 -19.92 -4.07 14.42
C ARG A 83 -21.31 -3.57 14.02
N HIS A 84 -22.17 -4.49 13.59
CA HIS A 84 -23.50 -4.19 13.08
C HIS A 84 -24.61 -4.60 14.09
N GLU A 85 -25.57 -3.71 14.35
CA GLU A 85 -26.69 -3.93 15.28
C GLU A 85 -27.98 -4.25 14.51
N CYS A 86 -28.26 -5.53 14.29
CA CYS A 86 -29.40 -5.97 13.48
C CYS A 86 -30.74 -6.01 14.24
N VAL A 87 -30.70 -5.88 15.56
CA VAL A 87 -31.86 -5.75 16.44
C VAL A 87 -31.68 -4.48 17.24
N TRP A 88 -32.65 -3.58 17.16
CA TRP A 88 -32.65 -2.33 17.93
C TRP A 88 -33.82 -2.32 18.91
N PRO A 89 -33.57 -2.65 20.19
CA PRO A 89 -34.56 -2.53 21.26
C PRO A 89 -34.90 -1.07 21.53
N ALA A 90 -36.16 -0.67 21.35
CA ALA A 90 -36.61 0.69 21.61
C ALA A 90 -37.07 0.89 23.06
N ARG A 91 -38.19 0.27 23.44
CA ARG A 91 -38.78 0.38 24.79
C ARG A 91 -39.35 -0.95 25.24
N LEU A 92 -39.02 -1.33 26.47
CA LEU A 92 -39.63 -2.47 27.15
C LEU A 92 -40.51 -1.96 28.31
N THR A 93 -41.79 -2.33 28.28
CA THR A 93 -42.72 -2.08 29.39
C THR A 93 -43.07 -3.40 30.05
N LEU A 94 -42.99 -3.45 31.38
CA LEU A 94 -43.30 -4.61 32.20
C LEU A 94 -44.32 -4.22 33.26
N ALA A 95 -45.46 -4.88 33.27
CA ALA A 95 -46.49 -4.71 34.29
C ALA A 95 -46.76 -6.06 34.95
N LEU A 96 -46.23 -6.19 36.17
CA LEU A 96 -46.09 -7.45 36.88
C LEU A 96 -46.96 -7.43 38.16
N GLY A 97 -47.37 -8.61 38.61
CA GLY A 97 -48.14 -8.81 39.83
C GLY A 97 -47.80 -10.15 40.50
N ALA A 98 -48.54 -10.50 41.55
CA ALA A 98 -48.22 -11.67 42.38
C ALA A 98 -48.17 -13.02 41.62
N GLN A 99 -49.03 -13.22 40.62
CA GLN A 99 -49.20 -14.50 39.90
C GLN A 99 -48.83 -14.44 38.40
N GLY A 100 -48.34 -13.30 37.91
CA GLY A 100 -48.01 -13.14 36.50
C GLY A 100 -47.78 -11.70 36.11
N GLY A 101 -47.84 -11.43 34.81
CA GLY A 101 -47.69 -10.08 34.28
C GLY A 101 -47.83 -10.03 32.76
N HIS A 102 -47.66 -8.84 32.19
CA HIS A 102 -47.57 -8.63 30.76
C HIS A 102 -46.36 -7.77 30.41
N PHE A 103 -45.85 -7.96 29.20
CA PHE A 103 -44.84 -7.11 28.62
C PHE A 103 -45.27 -6.60 27.24
N SER A 104 -44.77 -5.42 26.91
CA SER A 104 -44.79 -4.86 25.56
C SER A 104 -43.37 -4.43 25.22
N PHE A 105 -42.84 -4.95 24.12
CA PHE A 105 -41.47 -4.75 23.70
C PHE A 105 -41.42 -4.23 22.27
N ASP A 106 -41.02 -2.97 22.13
CA ASP A 106 -40.87 -2.28 20.85
C ASP A 106 -39.44 -2.54 20.30
N VAL A 107 -39.36 -3.09 19.09
CA VAL A 107 -38.10 -3.48 18.45
C VAL A 107 -38.11 -3.20 16.95
N GLU A 108 -36.99 -2.69 16.43
CA GLU A 108 -36.71 -2.59 14.99
C GLU A 108 -35.74 -3.71 14.59
N VAL A 109 -36.04 -4.41 13.50
CA VAL A 109 -35.23 -5.51 12.95
C VAL A 109 -34.75 -5.14 11.55
N PHE A 110 -33.45 -5.27 11.29
CA PHE A 110 -32.85 -4.83 10.01
C PHE A 110 -32.47 -5.98 9.07
N ALA A 111 -32.18 -7.17 9.60
CA ALA A 111 -31.75 -8.33 8.82
C ALA A 111 -32.81 -9.44 8.74
N PRO A 112 -32.83 -10.24 7.65
CA PRO A 112 -33.70 -11.40 7.54
C PRO A 112 -33.35 -12.48 8.57
N ASP A 113 -34.36 -13.25 8.97
CA ASP A 113 -34.24 -14.38 9.91
C ASP A 113 -33.53 -14.03 11.23
N THR A 114 -33.75 -12.80 11.71
CA THR A 114 -33.09 -12.29 12.91
C THR A 114 -33.76 -12.82 14.17
N LEU A 115 -32.93 -13.27 15.11
CA LEU A 115 -33.36 -13.77 16.40
C LEU A 115 -33.48 -12.61 17.41
N VAL A 116 -34.69 -12.34 17.88
CA VAL A 116 -34.99 -11.32 18.89
C VAL A 116 -35.20 -11.99 20.24
N VAL A 117 -34.34 -11.69 21.21
CA VAL A 117 -34.46 -12.17 22.60
C VAL A 117 -35.55 -11.39 23.32
N LEU A 118 -36.41 -12.11 24.04
CA LEU A 118 -37.54 -11.58 24.79
C LEU A 118 -37.23 -11.54 26.31
N PRO A 119 -37.93 -10.71 27.10
CA PRO A 119 -37.83 -10.76 28.54
C PRO A 119 -38.30 -12.12 29.08
N GLY A 120 -37.54 -12.69 30.02
CA GLY A 120 -37.84 -13.98 30.62
C GLY A 120 -36.62 -14.90 30.73
N GLN A 121 -36.82 -15.96 31.50
CA GLN A 121 -35.86 -17.06 31.71
C GLN A 121 -36.63 -18.34 32.02
N ALA A 122 -35.95 -19.46 32.28
CA ALA A 122 -36.60 -20.75 32.53
C ALA A 122 -37.71 -20.69 33.61
N GLU A 123 -37.52 -19.97 34.72
CA GLU A 123 -38.55 -19.84 35.77
C GLU A 123 -39.66 -18.80 35.45
N ALA A 124 -39.47 -17.98 34.43
CA ALA A 124 -40.35 -16.88 34.04
C ALA A 124 -40.52 -16.82 32.51
N TRP A 125 -40.93 -17.95 31.93
CA TRP A 125 -41.07 -18.07 30.48
C TRP A 125 -42.36 -17.39 30.00
N PRO A 126 -42.31 -16.47 29.02
CA PRO A 126 -43.50 -15.83 28.53
C PRO A 126 -44.34 -16.78 27.66
N HIS A 127 -45.64 -16.54 27.64
CA HIS A 127 -46.60 -17.27 26.82
C HIS A 127 -47.51 -16.29 26.07
N SER A 128 -48.33 -16.81 25.15
CA SER A 128 -49.24 -16.03 24.32
C SER A 128 -48.55 -14.89 23.54
N VAL A 129 -47.29 -15.10 23.13
CA VAL A 129 -46.47 -14.07 22.48
C VAL A 129 -47.00 -13.73 21.09
N ARG A 130 -47.17 -12.44 20.84
CA ARG A 130 -47.65 -11.88 19.57
C ARG A 130 -46.75 -10.75 19.13
N ALA A 131 -46.57 -10.57 17.82
CA ALA A 131 -46.00 -9.36 17.27
C ALA A 131 -47.00 -8.70 16.32
N ASN A 132 -47.29 -7.42 16.57
CA ASN A 132 -48.29 -6.65 15.82
C ASN A 132 -49.63 -7.42 15.69
N GLY A 133 -50.04 -8.10 16.76
CA GLY A 133 -51.26 -8.91 16.83
C GLY A 133 -51.20 -10.33 16.25
N ARG A 134 -50.14 -10.73 15.52
CA ARG A 134 -49.96 -12.11 15.02
C ARG A 134 -49.23 -12.97 16.04
N VAL A 135 -49.75 -14.18 16.29
CA VAL A 135 -49.11 -15.17 17.18
C VAL A 135 -47.77 -15.60 16.60
N LEU A 136 -46.72 -15.60 17.44
CA LEU A 136 -45.38 -16.04 17.08
C LEU A 136 -45.06 -17.41 17.67
N THR A 137 -44.27 -18.19 16.93
CA THR A 137 -43.61 -19.37 17.47
C THR A 137 -42.36 -18.93 18.21
N MET A 138 -42.28 -19.30 19.48
CA MET A 138 -41.10 -19.04 20.31
C MET A 138 -40.05 -20.13 20.13
N THR A 139 -38.80 -19.74 20.29
CA THR A 139 -37.62 -20.60 20.35
C THR A 139 -36.78 -20.23 21.59
N GLU A 140 -35.74 -20.99 21.86
CA GLU A 140 -34.75 -20.69 22.88
C GLU A 140 -33.44 -20.17 22.27
N SER A 141 -32.81 -19.22 22.94
CA SER A 141 -31.45 -18.75 22.67
C SER A 141 -30.68 -18.57 23.96
N GLY A 142 -29.73 -19.45 24.25
CA GLY A 142 -28.89 -19.37 25.46
C GLY A 142 -29.69 -19.35 26.77
N GLY A 143 -30.71 -20.22 26.90
CA GLY A 143 -31.58 -20.28 28.08
C GLY A 143 -32.64 -19.17 28.15
N ARG A 144 -32.77 -18.32 27.12
CA ARG A 144 -33.73 -17.20 27.09
C ARG A 144 -34.78 -17.40 25.99
N PRO A 145 -36.03 -16.92 26.20
CA PRO A 145 -37.06 -16.94 25.19
C PRO A 145 -36.68 -16.01 24.03
N ALA A 146 -36.89 -16.46 22.79
CA ALA A 146 -36.61 -15.68 21.61
C ALA A 146 -37.63 -15.96 20.50
N VAL A 147 -37.72 -15.06 19.52
CA VAL A 147 -38.55 -15.21 18.31
C VAL A 147 -37.74 -14.84 17.08
N ARG A 148 -38.05 -15.48 15.94
CA ARG A 148 -37.45 -15.14 14.65
C ARG A 148 -38.36 -14.15 13.91
N LEU A 149 -37.80 -13.03 13.48
CA LEU A 149 -38.54 -11.97 12.80
C LEU A 149 -37.85 -11.56 11.49
N PRO A 150 -38.63 -11.23 10.45
CA PRO A 150 -38.11 -10.58 9.24
C PRO A 150 -37.79 -9.09 9.54
N PRO A 151 -37.18 -8.36 8.59
CA PRO A 151 -36.93 -6.94 8.76
C PRO A 151 -38.22 -6.14 8.94
N GLY A 152 -38.20 -5.15 9.84
CA GLY A 152 -39.29 -4.23 10.10
C GLY A 152 -39.47 -3.88 11.59
N HIS A 153 -40.47 -3.04 11.84
CA HIS A 153 -40.88 -2.61 13.18
C HIS A 153 -41.90 -3.57 13.81
N PHE A 154 -41.66 -3.96 15.06
CA PHE A 154 -42.56 -4.86 15.80
C PHE A 154 -42.81 -4.38 17.23
N VAL A 155 -44.08 -4.39 17.61
CA VAL A 155 -44.50 -4.38 19.00
C VAL A 155 -44.80 -5.82 19.40
N ILE A 156 -43.90 -6.38 20.20
CA ILE A 156 -44.00 -7.75 20.71
C ILE A 156 -44.65 -7.72 22.08
N GLU A 157 -45.78 -8.39 22.21
CA GLU A 157 -46.55 -8.48 23.44
C GLU A 157 -46.57 -9.92 23.93
N GLY A 158 -46.55 -10.11 25.23
CA GLY A 158 -46.70 -11.43 25.83
C GLY A 158 -47.06 -11.36 27.30
N ALA A 159 -47.40 -12.51 27.86
CA ALA A 159 -47.82 -12.65 29.24
C ALA A 159 -46.89 -13.59 29.99
N PHE A 160 -46.77 -13.39 31.30
CA PHE A 160 -46.11 -14.30 32.22
C PHE A 160 -47.13 -14.89 33.18
N GLU A 161 -46.94 -16.15 33.54
CA GLU A 161 -47.74 -16.85 34.54
C GLU A 161 -46.80 -17.62 35.47
N TRP A 162 -46.98 -17.46 36.77
CA TRP A 162 -46.20 -18.16 37.79
C TRP A 162 -47.03 -18.43 39.03
N ARG A 163 -46.77 -19.56 39.70
CA ARG A 163 -47.41 -19.91 40.98
C ARG A 163 -46.83 -19.13 42.15
N GLU A 164 -45.50 -18.99 42.16
CA GLU A 164 -44.75 -18.16 43.10
C GLU A 164 -43.90 -17.18 42.30
N MET A 165 -43.86 -15.92 42.74
CA MET A 165 -43.09 -14.88 42.06
C MET A 165 -41.59 -15.24 42.02
N PRO A 166 -40.97 -15.25 40.82
CA PRO A 166 -39.55 -15.54 40.69
C PRO A 166 -38.71 -14.43 41.33
N GLN A 167 -37.44 -14.74 41.61
CA GLN A 167 -36.54 -13.77 42.25
C GLN A 167 -36.24 -12.56 41.34
N GLY A 168 -36.18 -12.79 40.03
CA GLY A 168 -36.04 -11.75 39.02
C GLY A 168 -36.47 -12.23 37.63
N ILE A 169 -36.46 -11.32 36.66
CA ILE A 169 -36.66 -11.60 35.23
C ILE A 169 -35.45 -11.06 34.45
N ALA A 170 -34.84 -11.91 33.64
CA ALA A 170 -33.80 -11.49 32.71
C ALA A 170 -34.38 -10.59 31.60
N LEU A 171 -33.76 -9.44 31.38
CA LEU A 171 -34.12 -8.52 30.30
C LEU A 171 -33.28 -8.80 29.04
N PRO A 172 -33.79 -8.51 27.83
CA PRO A 172 -33.01 -8.59 26.61
C PRO A 172 -31.77 -7.68 26.68
N PRO A 173 -30.61 -8.11 26.14
CA PRO A 173 -29.43 -7.27 26.06
C PRO A 173 -29.71 -6.01 25.26
N ASN A 174 -28.95 -4.93 25.51
CA ASN A 174 -29.07 -3.65 24.83
C ASN A 174 -30.43 -2.92 24.98
N THR A 175 -31.29 -3.34 25.93
CA THR A 175 -32.54 -2.62 26.24
C THR A 175 -32.24 -1.36 27.05
N GLY A 176 -32.21 -0.20 26.40
CA GLY A 176 -31.88 1.08 27.04
C GLY A 176 -33.03 1.74 27.81
N LEU A 177 -34.29 1.50 27.43
CA LEU A 177 -35.48 2.09 28.05
C LEU A 177 -36.39 1.00 28.62
N VAL A 178 -36.45 0.92 29.95
CA VAL A 178 -37.27 -0.04 30.68
C VAL A 178 -38.22 0.70 31.61
N ASP A 179 -39.53 0.51 31.45
CA ASP A 179 -40.56 0.91 32.42
C ASP A 179 -41.12 -0.36 33.06
N ALA A 180 -40.62 -0.69 34.25
CA ALA A 180 -41.03 -1.89 34.97
C ALA A 180 -41.79 -1.53 36.24
N ARG A 181 -43.00 -2.09 36.38
CA ARG A 181 -43.89 -1.85 37.51
C ARG A 181 -44.39 -3.17 38.09
N ARG A 182 -44.45 -3.23 39.41
CA ARG A 182 -45.11 -4.30 40.16
C ARG A 182 -46.27 -3.72 40.95
N ASP A 183 -47.47 -4.21 40.69
CA ASP A 183 -48.71 -3.71 41.34
C ASP A 183 -48.82 -2.17 41.25
N GLY A 184 -48.42 -1.61 40.10
CA GLY A 184 -48.40 -0.17 39.83
C GLY A 184 -47.19 0.61 40.37
N GLN A 185 -46.40 0.01 41.26
CA GLN A 185 -45.19 0.62 41.83
C GLN A 185 -43.96 0.40 40.95
N PRO A 186 -43.13 1.42 40.70
CA PRO A 186 -41.91 1.26 39.89
C PRO A 186 -40.91 0.31 40.56
N LEU A 187 -40.32 -0.57 39.76
CA LEU A 187 -39.20 -1.42 40.17
C LEU A 187 -37.86 -0.70 39.96
N GLY A 188 -36.81 -1.21 40.62
CA GLY A 188 -35.44 -0.71 40.43
C GLY A 188 -34.87 -1.06 39.05
N TRP A 189 -33.65 -0.60 38.80
CA TRP A 189 -32.92 -0.92 37.57
C TRP A 189 -32.41 -2.38 37.58
N PRO A 190 -32.28 -3.03 36.41
CA PRO A 190 -31.62 -4.32 36.33
C PRO A 190 -30.17 -4.23 36.80
N ASP A 191 -29.61 -5.36 37.25
CA ASP A 191 -28.18 -5.43 37.57
C ASP A 191 -27.30 -5.46 36.30
N SER A 192 -25.98 -5.53 36.49
CA SER A 192 -25.01 -5.58 35.38
C SER A 192 -25.16 -6.81 34.46
N GLY A 193 -25.86 -7.86 34.91
CA GLY A 193 -26.19 -9.04 34.10
C GLY A 193 -27.50 -8.90 33.31
N GLY A 194 -28.20 -7.77 33.46
CA GLY A 194 -29.53 -7.55 32.88
C GLY A 194 -30.67 -8.20 33.67
N GLN A 195 -30.44 -8.59 34.94
CA GLN A 195 -31.48 -9.20 35.78
C GLN A 195 -32.30 -8.12 36.49
N LEU A 196 -33.61 -8.08 36.23
CA LEU A 196 -34.55 -7.25 36.97
C LEU A 196 -35.03 -7.97 38.22
N TRP A 197 -34.68 -7.47 39.40
CA TRP A 197 -35.07 -8.09 40.69
C TRP A 197 -36.53 -7.79 41.04
N LEU A 198 -37.35 -8.84 41.19
CA LEU A 198 -38.77 -8.71 41.53
C LEU A 198 -39.02 -8.80 43.04
N ARG A 199 -38.19 -9.55 43.76
CA ARG A 199 -38.26 -9.66 45.23
C ARG A 199 -37.17 -8.77 45.84
N PRO A 200 -37.48 -8.01 46.92
CA PRO A 200 -36.43 -7.40 47.72
C PRO A 200 -35.47 -8.49 48.17
N ARG A 201 -34.17 -8.31 47.89
CA ARG A 201 -33.15 -9.16 48.50
C ARG A 201 -33.29 -8.98 50.03
N PRO A 202 -33.31 -10.05 50.85
CA PRO A 202 -33.21 -9.87 52.28
C PRO A 202 -32.00 -8.98 52.52
N GLU A 203 -32.21 -7.84 53.18
CA GLU A 203 -31.14 -6.96 53.59
C GLU A 203 -30.15 -7.84 54.35
N ALA A 204 -29.02 -8.17 53.71
CA ALA A 204 -27.90 -8.74 54.44
C ALA A 204 -27.63 -7.73 55.55
N ALA A 205 -27.73 -8.19 56.79
CA ALA A 205 -27.60 -7.38 57.99
C ALA A 205 -26.49 -6.35 57.79
N ALA A 206 -26.82 -5.09 58.04
CA ALA A 206 -25.91 -3.96 57.82
C ALA A 206 -24.51 -4.33 58.35
N PRO A 207 -23.47 -4.33 57.49
CA PRO A 207 -22.12 -4.53 57.98
C PRO A 207 -21.84 -3.39 58.96
N THR A 208 -21.57 -3.74 60.22
CA THR A 208 -21.14 -2.82 61.30
C THR A 208 -19.71 -2.32 61.09
N GLU A 209 -19.21 -2.36 59.84
CA GLU A 209 -17.88 -1.92 59.49
C GLU A 209 -17.87 -0.42 59.21
N PRO A 210 -16.84 0.32 59.67
CA PRO A 210 -16.69 1.73 59.36
C PRO A 210 -16.63 1.94 57.84
N GLU A 211 -17.31 2.98 57.37
CA GLU A 211 -17.27 3.38 55.96
C GLU A 211 -15.89 3.98 55.65
N THR A 212 -15.05 3.22 54.93
CA THR A 212 -13.74 3.69 54.47
C THR A 212 -13.73 3.78 52.94
N LEU A 213 -12.88 4.66 52.42
CA LEU A 213 -12.60 4.80 51.00
C LEU A 213 -11.15 5.23 50.83
N THR A 214 -10.36 4.38 50.17
CA THR A 214 -9.04 4.72 49.65
C THR A 214 -9.14 4.91 48.15
N VAL A 215 -8.62 6.02 47.65
CA VAL A 215 -8.54 6.33 46.22
C VAL A 215 -7.08 6.43 45.82
N ARG A 216 -6.66 5.62 44.85
CA ARG A 216 -5.33 5.72 44.24
C ARG A 216 -5.49 6.05 42.77
N VAL A 217 -4.77 7.06 42.29
CA VAL A 217 -4.85 7.52 40.91
C VAL A 217 -3.51 7.35 40.23
N PHE A 218 -3.53 6.65 39.11
CA PHE A 218 -2.40 6.45 38.22
C PHE A 218 -2.72 7.09 36.89
N ARG A 219 -1.74 7.74 36.26
CA ARG A 219 -1.91 8.26 34.90
C ARG A 219 -0.83 7.72 33.99
N ARG A 220 -1.20 7.15 32.86
CA ARG A 220 -0.28 6.91 31.75
C ARG A 220 -0.39 8.06 30.77
N ILE A 221 0.73 8.72 30.50
CA ILE A 221 0.88 9.78 29.51
C ILE A 221 1.58 9.16 28.30
N ASP A 222 0.85 9.02 27.21
CA ASP A 222 1.42 8.57 25.94
C ASP A 222 1.75 9.81 25.09
N ASP A 223 3.03 10.02 24.76
CA ASP A 223 3.53 11.20 24.01
C ASP A 223 3.18 11.16 22.51
N ASP A 224 1.96 10.77 22.19
CA ASP A 224 1.39 10.76 20.85
C ASP A 224 1.00 12.19 20.40
N ILE A 225 0.59 12.34 19.14
CA ILE A 225 0.12 13.61 18.58
C ILE A 225 -1.28 13.41 18.00
N PRO A 226 -2.37 13.81 18.70
CA PRO A 226 -2.42 14.50 20.00
C PRO A 226 -2.07 13.63 21.20
N LEU A 227 -1.58 14.25 22.29
CA LEU A 227 -1.14 13.55 23.50
C LEU A 227 -2.31 12.84 24.17
N LEU A 228 -2.12 11.58 24.56
CA LEU A 228 -3.14 10.76 25.22
C LEU A 228 -2.83 10.59 26.70
N VAL A 229 -3.87 10.61 27.53
CA VAL A 229 -3.78 10.30 28.96
C VAL A 229 -4.81 9.24 29.31
N THR A 230 -4.34 8.13 29.86
CA THR A 230 -5.18 7.12 30.51
C THR A 230 -5.10 7.29 32.01
N THR A 231 -6.23 7.63 32.65
CA THR A 231 -6.32 7.78 34.11
C THR A 231 -6.96 6.52 34.69
N ARG A 232 -6.18 5.75 35.46
CA ARG A 232 -6.66 4.57 36.19
C ARG A 232 -6.90 4.93 37.66
N ILE A 233 -8.12 4.67 38.12
CA ILE A 233 -8.59 4.98 39.47
C ILE A 233 -8.87 3.66 40.17
N GLU A 234 -8.10 3.36 41.21
CA GLU A 234 -8.33 2.24 42.11
C GLU A 234 -9.10 2.73 43.34
N LEU A 235 -10.30 2.19 43.53
CA LEU A 235 -11.16 2.46 44.69
C LEU A 235 -11.19 1.23 45.58
N ILE A 236 -10.72 1.37 46.82
CA ILE A 236 -10.83 0.33 47.86
C ILE A 236 -11.84 0.84 48.89
N ALA A 237 -12.99 0.19 48.99
CA ALA A 237 -14.11 0.68 49.79
C ALA A 237 -14.70 -0.40 50.70
N SER A 238 -15.12 0.02 51.89
CA SER A 238 -15.92 -0.76 52.83
C SER A 238 -17.23 -0.04 53.18
N GLY A 239 -18.17 -0.78 53.77
CA GLY A 239 -19.45 -0.27 54.23
C GLY A 239 -20.53 -0.21 53.15
N ARG A 240 -21.51 0.68 53.35
CA ARG A 240 -22.74 0.71 52.56
C ARG A 240 -22.53 1.28 51.15
N PRO A 241 -23.33 0.83 50.15
CA PRO A 241 -23.34 1.45 48.84
C PRO A 241 -23.69 2.93 48.92
N ARG A 242 -22.92 3.77 48.22
CA ARG A 242 -23.06 5.23 48.26
C ARG A 242 -22.52 5.86 46.99
N GLU A 243 -22.94 7.08 46.69
CA GLU A 243 -22.36 7.83 45.57
C GLU A 243 -21.05 8.50 46.00
N VAL A 244 -20.01 8.38 45.17
CA VAL A 244 -18.72 9.04 45.36
C VAL A 244 -18.34 9.81 44.12
N ARG A 245 -17.71 10.97 44.32
CA ARG A 245 -17.17 11.82 43.26
C ARG A 245 -15.65 11.78 43.31
N VAL A 246 -15.02 11.30 42.25
CA VAL A 246 -13.56 11.35 42.05
C VAL A 246 -13.25 12.59 41.21
N PRO A 247 -12.64 13.63 41.78
CA PRO A 247 -12.31 14.84 41.03
C PRO A 247 -11.23 14.56 39.99
N ALA A 248 -11.22 15.34 38.90
CA ALA A 248 -10.16 15.34 37.88
C ALA A 248 -9.85 13.96 37.25
N ALA A 249 -10.86 13.10 37.10
CA ALA A 249 -10.71 11.84 36.35
C ALA A 249 -10.31 12.09 34.89
N LEU A 250 -10.77 13.21 34.31
CA LEU A 250 -10.26 13.79 33.07
C LEU A 250 -9.46 15.06 33.40
N LEU A 251 -8.23 15.18 32.87
CA LEU A 251 -7.39 16.37 33.03
C LEU A 251 -8.00 17.59 32.29
N PRO A 252 -7.80 18.83 32.80
CA PRO A 252 -8.16 20.03 32.07
C PRO A 252 -7.46 20.10 30.69
N GLY A 253 -8.19 20.52 29.66
CA GLY A 253 -7.66 20.59 28.29
C GLY A 253 -7.70 19.27 27.52
N PHE A 254 -8.30 18.22 28.09
CA PHE A 254 -8.52 16.93 27.44
C PHE A 254 -9.98 16.72 27.06
N VAL A 255 -10.19 15.96 26.01
CA VAL A 255 -11.49 15.47 25.53
C VAL A 255 -11.57 13.99 25.81
N VAL A 256 -12.65 13.53 26.44
CA VAL A 256 -12.87 12.11 26.76
C VAL A 256 -12.99 11.28 25.48
N LEU A 257 -12.32 10.12 25.48
CA LEU A 257 -12.44 9.08 24.45
C LEU A 257 -13.28 7.91 24.93
N GLY A 258 -13.18 7.55 26.21
CA GLY A 258 -13.94 6.45 26.78
C GLY A 258 -13.85 6.39 28.30
N VAL A 259 -14.83 5.72 28.90
CA VAL A 259 -14.85 5.37 30.33
C VAL A 259 -15.13 3.88 30.44
N SER A 260 -14.23 3.15 31.10
CA SER A 260 -14.41 1.73 31.42
C SER A 260 -14.58 1.59 32.93
N SER A 261 -15.70 1.01 33.37
CA SER A 261 -15.95 0.82 34.80
C SER A 261 -16.79 -0.44 35.07
N PRO A 262 -16.42 -1.26 36.07
CA PRO A 262 -17.26 -2.35 36.57
C PRO A 262 -18.41 -1.85 37.48
N LEU A 263 -18.45 -0.55 37.77
CA LEU A 263 -19.50 0.10 38.57
C LEU A 263 -20.29 1.08 37.69
N PRO A 264 -21.56 1.39 38.04
CA PRO A 264 -22.26 2.50 37.40
C PRO A 264 -21.49 3.80 37.60
N ALA A 265 -20.95 4.35 36.52
CA ALA A 265 -20.10 5.54 36.54
C ALA A 265 -20.53 6.52 35.44
N ARG A 266 -20.44 7.82 35.74
CA ARG A 266 -20.74 8.90 34.79
C ARG A 266 -19.70 9.99 34.91
N LEU A 267 -19.04 10.31 33.79
CA LEU A 267 -18.18 11.49 33.70
C LEU A 267 -19.03 12.76 33.66
N GLN A 268 -18.66 13.74 34.47
CA GLN A 268 -19.32 15.03 34.57
C GLN A 268 -18.64 16.06 33.64
N PRO A 269 -19.32 17.15 33.26
CA PRO A 269 -18.77 18.18 32.36
C PRO A 269 -17.48 18.85 32.86
N ASP A 270 -17.24 18.83 34.18
CA ASP A 270 -16.04 19.37 34.82
C ASP A 270 -14.88 18.37 34.89
N GLY A 271 -15.02 17.18 34.29
CA GLY A 271 -14.02 16.13 34.28
C GLY A 271 -14.01 15.24 35.54
N ALA A 272 -14.91 15.45 36.50
CA ALA A 272 -15.06 14.56 37.66
C ALA A 272 -15.82 13.27 37.30
N LEU A 273 -15.44 12.14 37.88
CA LEU A 273 -16.14 10.87 37.70
C LEU A 273 -17.07 10.63 38.89
N ARG A 274 -18.37 10.49 38.63
CA ARG A 274 -19.38 10.14 39.63
C ARG A 274 -19.65 8.64 39.57
N VAL A 275 -19.47 7.94 40.69
CA VAL A 275 -19.51 6.48 40.76
C VAL A 275 -20.48 6.03 41.86
N GLN A 276 -21.33 5.05 41.55
CA GLN A 276 -22.10 4.33 42.57
C GLN A 276 -21.20 3.26 43.19
N LEU A 277 -20.58 3.61 44.31
CA LEU A 277 -19.62 2.79 45.02
C LEU A 277 -20.32 1.71 45.84
N ARG A 278 -19.71 0.53 45.91
CA ARG A 278 -20.05 -0.56 46.83
C ARG A 278 -18.77 -1.15 47.42
N ALA A 279 -18.90 -1.91 48.51
CA ALA A 279 -17.76 -2.56 49.15
C ALA A 279 -16.98 -3.45 48.16
N GLY A 280 -15.65 -3.38 48.20
CA GLY A 280 -14.73 -4.09 47.32
C GLY A 280 -13.60 -3.22 46.77
N THR A 281 -12.78 -3.83 45.92
CA THR A 281 -11.72 -3.15 45.15
C THR A 281 -12.16 -3.03 43.70
N TRP A 282 -12.13 -1.81 43.17
CA TRP A 282 -12.65 -1.50 41.83
C TRP A 282 -11.62 -0.67 41.06
N ASN A 283 -11.32 -1.10 39.84
CA ASN A 283 -10.48 -0.36 38.91
C ASN A 283 -11.36 0.28 37.83
N LEU A 284 -11.17 1.58 37.59
CA LEU A 284 -11.88 2.35 36.59
C LEU A 284 -10.88 3.07 35.71
N ASP A 285 -11.11 3.09 34.40
CA ASP A 285 -10.26 3.77 33.44
C ASP A 285 -11.02 4.90 32.72
N VAL A 286 -10.40 6.07 32.65
CA VAL A 286 -10.87 7.22 31.86
C VAL A 286 -9.76 7.59 30.88
N GLN A 287 -10.05 7.50 29.59
CA GLN A 287 -9.13 7.91 28.54
C GLN A 287 -9.50 9.27 27.99
N GLY A 288 -8.50 10.12 27.80
CA GLY A 288 -8.66 11.43 27.18
C GLY A 288 -7.53 11.74 26.21
N ARG A 289 -7.85 12.52 25.18
CA ARG A 289 -6.85 13.12 24.28
C ARG A 289 -6.75 14.62 24.50
N SER A 290 -5.58 15.20 24.32
CA SER A 290 -5.43 16.64 24.43
C SER A 290 -6.19 17.35 23.32
N HIS A 291 -6.74 18.53 23.63
CA HIS A 291 -7.38 19.41 22.67
C HIS A 291 -6.36 20.24 21.87
N SER A 292 -5.19 20.49 22.45
CA SER A 292 -4.10 21.30 21.88
C SER A 292 -2.74 20.70 22.23
N PRO A 293 -1.64 21.15 21.59
CA PRO A 293 -0.29 20.76 22.00
C PRO A 293 -0.04 21.02 23.47
N VAL A 294 0.47 20.02 24.19
CA VAL A 294 0.72 20.08 25.63
C VAL A 294 2.21 20.27 25.87
N GLY A 295 2.58 21.40 26.48
CA GLY A 295 3.96 21.68 26.91
C GLY A 295 4.21 21.39 28.39
N ALA A 296 3.16 21.28 29.20
CA ALA A 296 3.24 20.90 30.60
C ALA A 296 1.91 20.31 31.07
N LEU A 297 1.99 19.37 32.01
CA LEU A 297 0.86 18.77 32.69
C LEU A 297 0.94 19.09 34.18
N ALA A 298 -0.19 19.35 34.81
CA ALA A 298 -0.28 19.63 36.24
C ALA A 298 -1.11 18.55 36.95
N ALA A 299 -0.60 18.06 38.07
CA ALA A 299 -1.34 17.14 38.93
C ALA A 299 -2.50 17.87 39.60
N PRO A 300 -3.71 17.29 39.59
CA PRO A 300 -4.78 17.81 40.41
C PRO A 300 -4.39 17.69 41.90
N GLY A 301 -5.08 18.37 42.80
CA GLY A 301 -4.63 18.56 44.19
C GLY A 301 -4.41 17.30 45.07
N GLY A 302 -4.59 16.08 44.56
CA GLY A 302 -4.28 14.83 45.27
C GLY A 302 -2.92 14.24 44.87
N GLU A 303 -2.43 13.27 45.64
CA GLU A 303 -1.22 12.51 45.28
C GLU A 303 -1.54 11.49 44.18
N GLU A 304 -0.73 11.49 43.13
CA GLU A 304 -0.87 10.58 41.99
C GLU A 304 0.49 9.99 41.60
N VAL A 305 0.48 8.92 40.80
CA VAL A 305 1.69 8.39 40.16
C VAL A 305 1.51 8.39 38.66
N TRP A 306 2.44 9.03 37.95
CA TRP A 306 2.37 9.21 36.50
C TRP A 306 3.43 8.39 35.80
N SER A 307 3.03 7.57 34.83
CA SER A 307 3.89 6.83 33.92
C SER A 307 3.98 7.56 32.58
N PHE A 308 5.18 7.64 32.00
CA PHE A 308 5.39 8.34 30.73
C PHE A 308 5.88 7.39 29.63
N ALA A 309 5.07 7.23 28.57
CA ALA A 309 5.41 6.45 27.38
C ALA A 309 5.89 7.39 26.27
N ALA A 310 7.22 7.41 26.04
CA ALA A 310 7.84 8.25 25.03
C ALA A 310 7.61 7.72 23.61
N ARG A 311 7.31 8.62 22.66
CA ARG A 311 7.24 8.35 21.22
C ARG A 311 8.40 9.04 20.49
N ASN A 312 9.60 8.51 20.69
CA ASN A 312 10.85 9.08 20.16
C ASN A 312 10.88 9.15 18.62
N ASP A 313 10.04 8.36 17.95
CA ASP A 313 9.78 8.40 16.50
C ASP A 313 9.05 9.68 16.06
N LEU A 314 8.27 10.30 16.95
CA LEU A 314 7.54 11.54 16.69
C LEU A 314 8.34 12.78 17.14
N ARG A 315 8.87 12.74 18.37
CA ARG A 315 9.69 13.80 18.96
C ARG A 315 10.49 13.29 20.15
N ILE A 316 11.57 13.99 20.48
CA ILE A 316 12.33 13.76 21.71
C ILE A 316 12.00 14.87 22.69
N VAL A 317 11.53 14.49 23.88
CA VAL A 317 11.21 15.40 24.97
C VAL A 317 12.06 15.08 26.20
N ASP A 318 12.59 16.13 26.83
CA ASP A 318 13.18 16.03 28.17
C ASP A 318 12.10 16.36 29.20
N LEU A 319 11.89 15.45 30.16
CA LEU A 319 10.94 15.66 31.24
C LEU A 319 11.56 16.57 32.31
N GLN A 320 10.91 17.71 32.56
CA GLN A 320 11.31 18.69 33.57
C GLN A 320 10.29 18.68 34.72
N PRO A 321 10.49 17.86 35.76
CA PRO A 321 9.62 17.82 36.93
C PRO A 321 9.76 19.09 37.78
N ALA A 322 8.65 19.56 38.35
CA ALA A 322 8.60 20.71 39.25
C ALA A 322 7.53 20.50 40.33
N GLY A 323 7.64 21.23 41.46
CA GLY A 323 6.66 21.15 42.54
C GLY A 323 6.76 19.88 43.39
N GLY A 324 7.97 19.35 43.57
CA GLY A 324 8.21 18.16 44.42
C GLY A 324 8.04 16.82 43.71
N THR A 325 7.82 16.83 42.39
CA THR A 325 7.83 15.60 41.57
C THR A 325 9.18 14.90 41.62
N VAL A 326 9.17 13.59 41.89
CA VAL A 326 10.36 12.75 41.91
C VAL A 326 10.13 11.48 41.11
N SER A 327 11.18 11.00 40.43
CA SER A 327 11.15 9.69 39.77
C SER A 327 11.08 8.58 40.83
N VAL A 328 10.24 7.57 40.60
CA VAL A 328 10.06 6.43 41.50
C VAL A 328 10.15 5.13 40.72
N ASP A 329 10.46 4.02 41.41
CA ASP A 329 10.37 2.68 40.84
C ASP A 329 8.87 2.31 40.65
N PRO A 330 8.39 2.06 39.43
CA PRO A 330 6.98 1.76 39.16
C PRO A 330 6.44 0.59 40.00
N ARG A 331 7.26 -0.44 40.21
CA ARG A 331 6.85 -1.65 40.95
C ARG A 331 6.69 -1.41 42.44
N GLN A 332 7.43 -0.44 42.99
CA GLN A 332 7.34 -0.04 44.40
C GLN A 332 6.25 1.00 44.63
N ALA A 333 5.92 1.81 43.62
CA ALA A 333 4.84 2.81 43.66
C ALA A 333 3.43 2.20 43.43
N GLY A 334 3.37 0.90 43.12
CA GLY A 334 2.13 0.17 42.85
C GLY A 334 1.45 0.60 41.56
N VAL A 335 2.23 1.04 40.57
CA VAL A 335 1.78 1.27 39.20
C VAL A 335 1.16 -0.02 38.66
N PRO A 336 0.05 0.05 37.90
CA PRO A 336 -0.54 -1.10 37.24
C PRO A 336 0.48 -1.91 36.43
N SER A 337 0.35 -3.24 36.44
CA SER A 337 1.34 -4.15 35.84
C SER A 337 1.53 -3.99 34.33
N ASP A 338 0.54 -3.42 33.64
CA ASP A 338 0.61 -3.09 32.21
C ASP A 338 1.43 -1.83 31.92
N TRP A 339 1.82 -1.07 32.95
CA TRP A 339 2.57 0.20 32.84
C TRP A 339 3.87 0.18 33.68
N ASP A 340 4.25 -0.96 34.27
CA ASP A 340 5.37 -1.06 35.23
C ASP A 340 6.76 -1.03 34.57
N ASP A 341 6.80 -1.10 33.24
CA ASP A 341 7.96 -0.96 32.38
C ASP A 341 8.23 0.50 31.98
N LEU A 342 7.28 1.40 32.23
CA LEU A 342 7.38 2.83 31.92
C LEU A 342 8.05 3.62 33.05
N PRO A 343 8.84 4.66 32.74
CA PRO A 343 9.31 5.62 33.73
C PRO A 343 8.13 6.21 34.52
N ALA A 344 8.20 6.15 35.86
CA ALA A 344 7.16 6.63 36.75
C ALA A 344 7.63 7.79 37.65
N PHE A 345 6.68 8.67 37.96
CA PHE A 345 6.89 9.88 38.73
C PHE A 345 5.83 9.99 39.82
N HIS A 346 6.28 10.17 41.08
CA HIS A 346 5.37 10.58 42.14
C HIS A 346 5.00 12.04 41.95
N MET A 347 3.71 12.33 41.89
CA MET A 347 3.14 13.64 41.60
C MET A 347 2.35 14.16 42.81
N PRO A 348 2.95 15.06 43.62
CA PRO A 348 2.21 15.78 44.66
C PRO A 348 1.10 16.65 44.07
N GLY A 349 0.09 16.96 44.89
CA GLY A 349 -1.01 17.83 44.48
C GLY A 349 -0.52 19.20 43.99
N GLY A 350 -0.87 19.56 42.75
CA GLY A 350 -0.45 20.82 42.12
C GLY A 350 0.97 20.81 41.53
N ALA A 351 1.70 19.70 41.62
CA ALA A 351 2.99 19.54 40.95
C ALA A 351 2.83 19.57 39.42
N SER A 352 3.93 19.79 38.69
CA SER A 352 3.88 19.86 37.23
C SER A 352 5.01 19.10 36.57
N LEU A 353 4.70 18.51 35.41
CA LEU A 353 5.65 17.82 34.55
C LEU A 353 5.70 18.56 33.22
N LYS A 354 6.78 19.31 32.99
CA LYS A 354 7.00 20.05 31.75
C LYS A 354 7.67 19.14 30.72
N LEU A 355 7.15 19.15 29.49
CA LEU A 355 7.63 18.39 28.35
C LEU A 355 8.51 19.31 27.49
N ALA A 356 9.80 19.36 27.77
CA ALA A 356 10.73 20.22 27.03
C ALA A 356 11.15 19.54 25.72
N GLU A 357 10.53 19.95 24.61
CA GLU A 357 10.85 19.43 23.29
C GLU A 357 12.29 19.77 22.88
N ARG A 358 13.09 18.73 22.61
CA ARG A 358 14.49 18.84 22.19
C ARG A 358 14.64 18.74 20.68
N ARG A 359 13.85 17.85 20.07
CA ARG A 359 13.88 17.53 18.63
C ARG A 359 12.48 17.09 18.20
N ARG A 360 12.05 17.47 17.00
CA ARG A 360 10.79 17.02 16.39
C ARG A 360 11.10 16.32 15.07
N GLY A 361 10.62 15.09 14.91
CA GLY A 361 10.87 14.25 13.74
C GLY A 361 12.35 13.98 13.45
N ASP A 362 12.64 13.63 12.20
CA ASP A 362 14.00 13.46 11.67
C ASP A 362 14.36 14.59 10.68
N PRO A 363 15.13 15.62 11.10
CA PRO A 363 15.48 16.75 10.23
C PRO A 363 16.44 16.38 9.08
N GLU A 364 17.13 15.23 9.15
CA GLU A 364 18.06 14.77 8.11
C GLU A 364 17.91 13.26 7.87
N PRO A 365 16.85 12.82 7.17
CA PRO A 365 16.70 11.41 6.82
C PRO A 365 17.90 10.93 5.99
N GLU A 366 18.24 9.64 6.12
CA GLU A 366 19.21 8.99 5.22
C GLU A 366 18.84 9.27 3.75
N ALA A 367 19.84 9.38 2.88
CA ALA A 367 19.60 9.53 1.45
C ALA A 367 18.85 8.31 0.91
N ASP A 368 18.02 8.53 -0.12
CA ASP A 368 17.30 7.42 -0.77
C ASP A 368 18.31 6.46 -1.40
N LYS A 369 18.04 5.16 -1.26
CA LYS A 369 18.89 4.09 -1.83
C LYS A 369 18.07 3.37 -2.88
N LEU A 370 18.22 3.80 -4.14
CA LEU A 370 17.39 3.34 -5.25
C LEU A 370 18.22 2.63 -6.32
N SER A 371 17.59 1.66 -6.96
CA SER A 371 18.09 1.00 -8.15
C SER A 371 17.02 1.01 -9.24
N LEU A 372 17.45 1.17 -10.49
CA LEU A 372 16.59 1.22 -11.67
C LEU A 372 17.00 0.13 -12.66
N ASP A 373 16.06 -0.75 -12.99
CA ASP A 373 16.17 -1.66 -14.11
C ASP A 373 15.19 -1.21 -15.20
N ARG A 374 15.74 -0.68 -16.30
CA ARG A 374 14.99 -0.09 -17.41
C ARG A 374 15.08 -0.99 -18.64
N THR A 375 13.95 -1.28 -19.26
CA THR A 375 13.90 -1.82 -20.62
C THR A 375 13.47 -0.72 -21.58
N LEU A 376 14.25 -0.48 -22.64
CA LEU A 376 13.97 0.49 -23.69
C LEU A 376 13.67 -0.24 -24.99
N TRP A 377 12.55 0.07 -25.62
CA TRP A 377 12.26 -0.35 -26.99
C TRP A 377 12.38 0.86 -27.91
N LEU A 378 13.24 0.78 -28.93
CA LEU A 378 13.25 1.76 -30.01
C LEU A 378 12.03 1.52 -30.91
N ASP A 379 11.33 2.58 -31.28
CA ASP A 379 10.23 2.51 -32.23
C ASP A 379 10.71 2.01 -33.60
N PHE A 380 9.84 1.32 -34.36
CA PHE A 380 10.19 0.79 -35.68
C PHE A 380 10.65 1.88 -36.67
N ASP A 381 10.09 3.09 -36.56
CA ASP A 381 10.44 4.26 -37.37
C ASP A 381 11.63 5.06 -36.79
N GLY A 382 12.13 4.68 -35.61
CA GLY A 382 13.21 5.36 -34.89
C GLY A 382 12.83 6.71 -34.30
N ALA A 383 11.54 7.07 -34.24
CA ALA A 383 11.10 8.39 -33.77
C ALA A 383 11.20 8.58 -32.25
N GLY A 384 11.30 7.51 -31.48
CA GLY A 384 11.43 7.55 -30.04
C GLY A 384 11.60 6.17 -29.40
N PHE A 385 11.42 6.15 -28.08
CA PHE A 385 11.50 4.96 -27.26
C PHE A 385 10.27 4.80 -26.37
N THR A 386 9.85 3.55 -26.19
CA THR A 386 9.02 3.15 -25.05
C THR A 386 9.95 2.67 -23.94
N ALA A 387 9.79 3.20 -22.74
CA ALA A 387 10.54 2.81 -21.55
C ALA A 387 9.62 2.08 -20.58
N ARG A 388 10.09 0.96 -20.04
CA ARG A 388 9.54 0.32 -18.85
C ARG A 388 10.60 0.37 -17.76
N ASP A 389 10.29 1.04 -16.67
CA ASP A 389 11.16 1.20 -15.51
C ASP A 389 10.65 0.33 -14.38
N ALA A 390 11.54 -0.44 -13.77
CA ALA A 390 11.34 -1.10 -12.48
C ALA A 390 12.31 -0.46 -11.48
N ILE A 391 11.77 0.23 -10.49
CA ILE A 391 12.53 0.94 -9.46
C ILE A 391 12.36 0.22 -8.13
N HIS A 392 13.49 -0.13 -7.53
CA HIS A 392 13.58 -0.89 -6.28
C HIS A 392 14.46 -0.18 -5.27
N GLY A 393 14.12 -0.25 -3.98
CA GLY A 393 14.98 0.27 -2.92
C GLY A 393 14.21 0.82 -1.73
N THR A 394 14.81 1.79 -1.03
CA THR A 394 14.19 2.48 0.11
C THR A 394 14.15 3.98 -0.12
N ILE A 395 12.97 4.57 0.02
CA ILE A 395 12.74 6.01 -0.02
C ILE A 395 12.57 6.50 1.42
N SER A 396 13.50 7.31 1.88
CA SER A 396 13.62 7.82 3.25
C SER A 396 13.54 9.35 3.30
N ARG A 397 14.06 10.03 2.28
CA ARG A 397 14.10 11.49 2.20
C ARG A 397 13.10 12.06 1.22
N SER A 398 12.95 11.46 0.05
CA SER A 398 12.00 11.94 -0.96
C SER A 398 10.57 11.53 -0.60
N TRP A 399 9.60 12.38 -0.91
CA TRP A 399 8.16 12.09 -0.76
C TRP A 399 7.44 12.03 -2.11
N ARG A 400 8.20 12.25 -3.18
CA ARG A 400 7.73 12.34 -4.55
C ARG A 400 8.86 11.99 -5.49
N LEU A 401 8.53 11.25 -6.55
CA LEU A 401 9.45 10.95 -7.64
C LEU A 401 8.98 11.70 -8.89
N ASP A 402 9.73 12.72 -9.29
CA ASP A 402 9.42 13.56 -10.46
C ASP A 402 10.19 13.10 -11.69
N ALA A 403 9.53 13.03 -12.83
CA ALA A 403 10.18 12.79 -14.11
C ALA A 403 10.86 14.06 -14.61
N VAL A 404 11.95 13.89 -15.36
CA VAL A 404 12.55 15.01 -16.12
C VAL A 404 11.72 15.30 -17.38
N PRO A 405 11.77 16.52 -17.97
CA PRO A 405 10.94 16.88 -19.13
C PRO A 405 11.03 15.94 -20.35
N GLY A 406 12.12 15.19 -20.49
CA GLY A 406 12.32 14.21 -21.58
C GLY A 406 11.68 12.83 -21.35
N LEU A 407 11.13 12.57 -20.16
CA LEU A 407 10.49 11.31 -19.79
C LEU A 407 8.97 11.57 -19.60
N ALA A 408 8.19 11.29 -20.64
CA ALA A 408 6.74 11.44 -20.57
C ALA A 408 6.11 10.19 -19.95
N VAL A 409 5.83 10.26 -18.64
CA VAL A 409 5.26 9.15 -17.87
C VAL A 409 3.79 8.95 -18.25
N GLY A 410 3.43 7.74 -18.67
CA GLY A 410 2.06 7.38 -19.06
C GLY A 410 1.35 6.53 -18.02
N ARG A 411 2.09 5.71 -17.26
CA ARG A 411 1.56 4.84 -16.21
C ARG A 411 2.57 4.69 -15.09
N VAL A 412 2.08 4.64 -13.85
CA VAL A 412 2.89 4.31 -12.67
C VAL A 412 2.08 3.43 -11.74
N SER A 413 2.70 2.35 -11.25
CA SER A 413 2.17 1.53 -10.16
C SER A 413 3.20 1.44 -9.03
N ILE A 414 2.72 1.42 -7.79
CA ILE A 414 3.55 1.26 -6.58
C ILE A 414 2.99 0.07 -5.81
N GLY A 415 3.84 -0.93 -5.53
CA GLY A 415 3.42 -2.16 -4.84
C GLY A 415 2.30 -2.92 -5.57
N GLY A 416 2.24 -2.81 -6.89
CA GLY A 416 1.18 -3.39 -7.72
C GLY A 416 -0.13 -2.59 -7.79
N GLN A 417 -0.21 -1.41 -7.15
CA GLN A 417 -1.38 -0.53 -7.25
C GLN A 417 -1.11 0.70 -8.11
N GLU A 418 -1.99 0.95 -9.08
CA GLU A 418 -1.91 2.12 -9.97
C GLU A 418 -1.97 3.43 -9.18
N GLN A 419 -1.14 4.40 -9.58
CA GLN A 419 -1.03 5.70 -8.92
C GLN A 419 -1.38 6.84 -9.87
N PHE A 420 -1.83 7.96 -9.30
CA PHE A 420 -2.13 9.15 -10.07
C PHE A 420 -0.86 9.94 -10.39
N ILE A 421 -0.65 10.25 -11.67
CA ILE A 421 0.45 11.08 -12.12
C ILE A 421 0.04 12.54 -12.01
N THR A 422 0.69 13.29 -11.14
CA THR A 422 0.43 14.70 -10.86
C THR A 422 1.53 15.59 -11.46
N ARG A 423 1.28 16.89 -11.61
CA ARG A 423 2.28 17.87 -12.06
C ARG A 423 2.32 19.04 -11.06
N LEU A 424 3.51 19.46 -10.65
CA LEU A 424 3.63 20.65 -9.79
C LEU A 424 3.53 21.94 -10.64
N PRO A 425 3.10 23.06 -10.06
CA PRO A 425 2.91 24.31 -10.80
C PRO A 425 4.20 25.05 -11.19
N ALA A 426 5.38 24.54 -10.85
CA ALA A 426 6.65 25.18 -11.18
C ALA A 426 7.06 24.96 -12.65
N PRO A 427 7.77 25.92 -13.30
CA PRO A 427 8.11 25.86 -14.73
C PRO A 427 8.89 24.60 -15.14
N ASP A 428 9.72 24.07 -14.23
CA ASP A 428 10.60 22.92 -14.46
C ASP A 428 10.09 21.63 -13.79
N ALA A 429 8.92 21.66 -13.17
CA ALA A 429 8.37 20.50 -12.52
C ALA A 429 7.71 19.55 -13.54
N GLY A 430 8.37 18.41 -13.75
CA GLY A 430 7.82 17.34 -14.57
C GLY A 430 6.59 16.68 -13.94
N SER A 431 6.01 15.76 -14.69
CA SER A 431 5.03 14.83 -14.14
C SER A 431 5.70 13.92 -13.11
N GLY A 432 5.05 13.65 -11.98
CA GLY A 432 5.59 12.81 -10.93
C GLY A 432 4.51 12.10 -10.14
N VAL A 433 4.96 11.23 -9.26
CA VAL A 433 4.12 10.41 -8.40
C VAL A 433 4.50 10.65 -6.95
N GLU A 434 3.51 10.78 -6.07
CA GLU A 434 3.77 10.83 -4.64
C GLU A 434 4.11 9.43 -4.14
N VAL A 435 5.17 9.32 -3.35
CA VAL A 435 5.63 8.05 -2.80
C VAL A 435 5.68 8.16 -1.29
N ARG A 436 4.95 7.26 -0.62
CA ARG A 436 5.00 7.19 0.84
C ARG A 436 6.32 6.52 1.27
N GLN A 437 6.91 7.01 2.36
CA GLN A 437 8.17 6.50 2.90
C GLN A 437 8.11 4.98 3.10
N GLY A 438 9.19 4.28 2.73
CA GLY A 438 9.27 2.82 2.82
C GLY A 438 9.98 2.16 1.63
N ASN A 439 9.64 0.89 1.38
CA ASN A 439 10.21 0.11 0.28
C ASN A 439 9.59 0.55 -1.06
N ALA A 440 10.42 1.06 -1.96
CA ALA A 440 10.05 1.36 -3.33
C ALA A 440 9.95 0.07 -4.14
N GLN A 441 8.74 -0.26 -4.59
CA GLN A 441 8.49 -1.22 -5.67
C GLN A 441 7.64 -0.50 -6.70
N ILE A 442 8.29 0.25 -7.58
CA ILE A 442 7.62 1.15 -8.52
C ILE A 442 7.83 0.62 -9.93
N GLU A 443 6.74 0.41 -10.66
CA GLU A 443 6.80 0.15 -12.10
C GLU A 443 6.22 1.34 -12.85
N ALA A 444 6.94 1.83 -13.86
CA ALA A 444 6.48 2.94 -14.69
C ALA A 444 6.66 2.65 -16.17
N GLU A 445 5.68 3.08 -16.97
CA GLU A 445 5.75 3.04 -18.43
C GLU A 445 5.75 4.47 -18.96
N SER A 446 6.73 4.79 -19.80
CA SER A 446 7.00 6.14 -20.28
C SER A 446 7.35 6.19 -21.75
N ARG A 447 7.18 7.37 -22.35
CA ARG A 447 7.63 7.69 -23.70
C ARG A 447 8.81 8.66 -23.65
N ILE A 448 9.82 8.39 -24.46
CA ILE A 448 11.01 9.24 -24.59
C ILE A 448 11.15 9.58 -26.07
N GLY A 449 11.26 10.88 -26.40
CA GLY A 449 11.52 11.30 -27.77
C GLY A 449 12.91 10.85 -28.23
N PHE A 450 13.11 10.66 -29.55
CA PHE A 450 14.44 10.32 -30.04
C PHE A 450 15.46 11.42 -29.72
N ALA A 451 16.55 11.02 -29.08
CA ALA A 451 17.68 11.89 -28.82
C ALA A 451 18.98 11.06 -28.86
N HIS A 452 20.04 11.66 -29.37
CA HIS A 452 21.38 11.07 -29.29
C HIS A 452 21.89 11.03 -27.85
N ALA A 453 21.32 11.84 -26.95
CA ALA A 453 21.60 11.83 -25.53
C ALA A 453 20.33 11.46 -24.76
N LEU A 454 20.32 10.26 -24.16
CA LEU A 454 19.23 9.83 -23.30
C LEU A 454 19.52 10.17 -21.82
N PRO A 455 18.50 10.55 -21.04
CA PRO A 455 18.62 10.67 -19.60
C PRO A 455 18.89 9.30 -18.99
N VAL A 456 19.87 9.21 -18.09
CA VAL A 456 20.30 7.94 -17.50
C VAL A 456 19.17 7.36 -16.64
N THR A 457 18.67 8.14 -15.69
CA THR A 457 17.54 7.76 -14.83
C THR A 457 16.21 8.24 -15.40
N GLY A 458 16.15 9.50 -15.86
CA GLY A 458 14.89 10.14 -16.27
C GLY A 458 14.00 10.57 -15.10
N TRP A 459 14.43 10.28 -13.87
CA TRP A 459 13.77 10.65 -12.62
C TRP A 459 14.67 11.59 -11.82
N GLN A 460 14.08 12.57 -11.15
CA GLN A 460 14.74 13.53 -10.25
C GLN A 460 14.98 12.89 -8.88
N ALA A 461 15.77 11.81 -8.87
CA ALA A 461 16.25 11.14 -7.67
C ALA A 461 17.63 10.55 -7.94
N ASP A 462 18.37 10.31 -6.86
CA ASP A 462 19.65 9.63 -6.90
C ASP A 462 19.45 8.12 -6.95
N PHE A 463 20.27 7.43 -7.74
CA PHE A 463 20.25 5.98 -7.89
C PHE A 463 21.65 5.41 -7.74
N ASP A 464 21.78 4.38 -6.90
CA ASP A 464 23.04 3.67 -6.67
C ASP A 464 23.40 2.75 -7.86
N ARG A 465 22.38 2.23 -8.55
CA ARG A 465 22.55 1.33 -9.70
C ARG A 465 21.49 1.63 -10.77
N VAL A 466 21.94 1.72 -12.01
CA VAL A 466 21.06 1.81 -13.19
C VAL A 466 21.47 0.76 -14.21
N SER A 467 20.52 -0.07 -14.63
CA SER A 467 20.69 -1.03 -15.73
C SER A 467 19.70 -0.71 -16.85
N ILE A 468 20.16 -0.78 -18.10
CA ILE A 468 19.35 -0.47 -19.28
C ILE A 468 19.48 -1.62 -20.27
N ASP A 469 18.37 -2.32 -20.54
CA ASP A 469 18.25 -3.29 -21.63
C ASP A 469 17.61 -2.63 -22.86
N LEU A 470 18.40 -2.42 -23.91
CA LEU A 470 17.95 -1.79 -25.16
C LEU A 470 17.51 -2.85 -26.17
N ARG A 471 16.20 -2.90 -26.41
CA ARG A 471 15.55 -3.71 -27.43
C ARG A 471 15.44 -2.93 -28.73
N LEU A 472 16.17 -3.40 -29.74
CA LEU A 472 16.14 -2.83 -31.09
C LEU A 472 15.14 -3.60 -31.97
N PRO A 473 14.33 -2.89 -32.78
CA PRO A 473 13.53 -3.54 -33.80
C PRO A 473 14.42 -4.13 -34.90
N PRO A 474 13.92 -5.09 -35.69
CA PRO A 474 14.68 -5.70 -36.76
C PRO A 474 15.22 -4.66 -37.75
N GLY A 475 16.44 -4.86 -38.25
CA GLY A 475 17.12 -3.91 -39.15
C GLY A 475 17.87 -2.78 -38.46
N TRP A 476 17.83 -2.70 -37.12
CA TRP A 476 18.60 -1.74 -36.34
C TRP A 476 19.77 -2.39 -35.63
N ARG A 477 20.89 -1.68 -35.56
CA ARG A 477 22.07 -2.12 -34.80
C ARG A 477 22.65 -0.96 -34.01
N LEU A 478 22.99 -1.24 -32.75
CA LEU A 478 23.69 -0.30 -31.89
C LEU A 478 25.16 -0.23 -32.30
N LEU A 479 25.62 0.93 -32.79
CA LEU A 479 27.04 1.11 -33.11
C LEU A 479 27.86 1.33 -31.84
N HIS A 480 27.39 2.24 -30.99
CA HIS A 480 28.07 2.65 -29.77
C HIS A 480 27.06 3.19 -28.75
N ALA A 481 27.34 2.93 -27.48
CA ALA A 481 26.73 3.61 -26.35
C ALA A 481 27.84 4.11 -25.42
N GLY A 482 27.75 5.37 -24.99
CA GLY A 482 28.76 6.01 -24.14
C GLY A 482 28.16 6.69 -22.90
N GLY A 483 28.90 6.69 -21.79
CA GLY A 483 28.46 7.23 -20.49
C GLY A 483 27.90 6.19 -19.52
N ALA A 484 28.03 4.91 -19.85
CA ALA A 484 27.82 3.81 -18.91
C ALA A 484 29.18 3.19 -18.55
N ASP A 485 29.31 2.68 -17.32
CA ASP A 485 30.54 2.03 -16.86
C ASP A 485 30.84 0.74 -17.61
N THR A 486 29.78 0.02 -18.01
CA THR A 486 29.87 -1.20 -18.82
C THR A 486 28.84 -1.16 -19.93
N VAL A 487 29.23 -1.60 -21.13
CA VAL A 487 28.37 -1.67 -22.31
C VAL A 487 28.61 -3.00 -23.01
N ALA A 488 27.55 -3.77 -23.23
CA ALA A 488 27.57 -5.01 -23.98
C ALA A 488 26.69 -4.89 -25.23
N GLY A 489 26.98 -5.68 -26.27
CA GLY A 489 26.12 -5.80 -27.46
C GLY A 489 26.23 -4.71 -28.52
N SER A 490 26.90 -3.57 -28.25
CA SER A 490 27.20 -2.57 -29.30
C SER A 490 28.27 -3.06 -30.27
N TRP A 491 28.25 -2.58 -31.53
CA TRP A 491 29.23 -2.97 -32.55
C TRP A 491 30.66 -2.76 -32.08
N ILE A 492 30.97 -1.59 -31.52
CA ILE A 492 32.31 -1.25 -31.03
C ILE A 492 32.70 -2.11 -29.82
N ALA A 493 31.79 -2.32 -28.86
CA ALA A 493 32.09 -3.09 -27.65
C ALA A 493 32.33 -4.59 -27.91
N ARG A 494 31.95 -5.11 -29.09
CA ARG A 494 32.21 -6.50 -29.48
C ARG A 494 33.64 -6.75 -29.95
N TRP A 495 34.39 -5.71 -30.30
CA TRP A 495 35.78 -5.86 -30.72
C TRP A 495 36.68 -6.18 -29.55
N THR A 496 37.36 -7.32 -29.61
CA THR A 496 38.41 -7.70 -28.67
C THR A 496 39.80 -7.31 -29.20
N LEU A 497 40.80 -7.34 -28.31
CA LEU A 497 42.20 -7.15 -28.71
C LEU A 497 42.63 -8.15 -29.81
N TRP A 498 42.14 -9.38 -29.74
CA TRP A 498 42.42 -10.42 -30.73
C TRP A 498 41.80 -10.09 -32.10
N ASP A 499 40.58 -9.57 -32.12
CA ASP A 499 39.92 -9.16 -33.36
C ASP A 499 40.70 -8.06 -34.07
N PHE A 500 41.12 -7.04 -33.32
CA PHE A 500 41.99 -5.99 -33.86
C PHE A 500 43.31 -6.53 -34.38
N PHE A 501 43.97 -7.42 -33.63
CA PHE A 501 45.22 -8.02 -34.04
C PHE A 501 45.09 -8.76 -35.37
N PHE A 502 44.09 -9.64 -35.51
CA PHE A 502 43.91 -10.42 -36.74
C PHE A 502 43.48 -9.57 -37.92
N VAL A 503 42.57 -8.61 -37.74
CA VAL A 503 42.17 -7.69 -38.82
C VAL A 503 43.36 -6.86 -39.28
N LEU A 504 44.14 -6.28 -38.36
CA LEU A 504 45.33 -5.51 -38.71
C LEU A 504 46.40 -6.37 -39.37
N LEU A 505 46.59 -7.61 -38.92
CA LEU A 505 47.51 -8.57 -39.54
C LEU A 505 47.09 -8.88 -40.99
N ILE A 506 45.80 -9.17 -41.23
CA ILE A 506 45.25 -9.45 -42.56
C ILE A 506 45.45 -8.24 -43.46
N VAL A 507 45.10 -7.03 -42.98
CA VAL A 507 45.21 -5.79 -43.75
C VAL A 507 46.66 -5.46 -44.07
N ALA A 508 47.57 -5.53 -43.09
CA ALA A 508 48.99 -5.25 -43.29
C ALA A 508 49.68 -6.26 -44.22
N ALA A 509 49.37 -7.55 -44.07
CA ALA A 509 49.86 -8.59 -44.96
C ALA A 509 49.32 -8.41 -46.40
N SER A 510 48.04 -8.09 -46.54
CA SER A 510 47.44 -7.77 -47.84
C SER A 510 48.07 -6.52 -48.47
N TRP A 511 48.35 -5.49 -47.67
CA TRP A 511 49.01 -4.26 -48.13
C TRP A 511 50.42 -4.51 -48.67
N LYS A 512 51.14 -5.47 -48.08
CA LYS A 512 52.49 -5.85 -48.51
C LYS A 512 52.49 -6.80 -49.71
N LEU A 513 51.53 -7.73 -49.77
CA LEU A 513 51.48 -8.81 -50.77
C LEU A 513 50.67 -8.46 -52.02
N HIS A 514 49.75 -7.50 -51.93
CA HIS A 514 48.84 -7.10 -53.00
C HIS A 514 48.83 -5.56 -53.17
N SER A 515 47.93 -5.05 -54.01
CA SER A 515 47.80 -3.61 -54.24
C SER A 515 47.21 -2.88 -53.02
N ARG A 516 47.66 -1.64 -52.76
CA ARG A 516 47.11 -0.76 -51.72
C ARG A 516 45.57 -0.60 -51.77
N PRO A 517 44.92 -0.36 -52.94
CA PRO A 517 43.47 -0.24 -52.97
C PRO A 517 42.76 -1.55 -52.60
N ALA A 518 43.30 -2.71 -52.98
CA ALA A 518 42.73 -4.00 -52.57
C ALA A 518 42.82 -4.22 -51.06
N ALA A 519 43.94 -3.82 -50.43
CA ALA A 519 44.09 -3.89 -48.98
C ALA A 519 43.14 -2.94 -48.23
N LEU A 520 42.92 -1.73 -48.75
CA LEU A 520 41.92 -0.78 -48.19
C LEU A 520 40.49 -1.31 -48.33
N ALA A 521 40.13 -1.88 -49.48
CA ALA A 521 38.82 -2.49 -49.69
C ALA A 521 38.59 -3.66 -48.73
N LEU A 522 39.60 -4.53 -48.55
CA LEU A 522 39.54 -5.63 -47.59
C LEU A 522 39.44 -5.12 -46.14
N ALA A 523 40.16 -4.05 -45.80
CA ALA A 523 40.08 -3.44 -44.47
C ALA A 523 38.65 -2.95 -44.16
N GLY A 524 38.02 -2.23 -45.10
CA GLY A 524 36.63 -1.79 -44.97
C GLY A 524 35.66 -2.96 -44.88
N ALA A 525 35.83 -3.98 -45.72
CA ALA A 525 34.98 -5.17 -45.71
C ALA A 525 35.07 -5.92 -44.36
N LEU A 526 36.28 -6.16 -43.84
CA LEU A 526 36.47 -6.83 -42.56
C LEU A 526 35.93 -5.97 -41.41
N ALA A 527 36.23 -4.67 -41.39
CA ALA A 527 35.74 -3.77 -40.34
C ALA A 527 34.20 -3.73 -40.23
N LEU A 528 33.48 -3.96 -41.34
CA LEU A 528 32.01 -3.98 -41.37
C LEU A 528 31.40 -5.39 -41.18
N THR A 529 32.16 -6.46 -41.45
CA THR A 529 31.62 -7.84 -41.49
C THR A 529 32.21 -8.79 -40.46
N TRP A 530 33.28 -8.39 -39.74
CA TRP A 530 34.02 -9.28 -38.83
C TRP A 530 33.14 -10.00 -37.80
N HIS A 531 32.17 -9.29 -37.23
CA HIS A 531 31.27 -9.81 -36.21
C HIS A 531 29.89 -10.23 -36.73
N LEU A 532 29.70 -10.27 -38.06
CA LEU A 532 28.46 -10.74 -38.70
C LEU A 532 28.44 -12.27 -38.77
N ALA A 533 27.29 -12.86 -38.43
CA ALA A 533 27.11 -14.30 -38.49
C ALA A 533 27.14 -14.79 -39.95
N GLY A 534 28.09 -15.69 -40.26
CA GLY A 534 28.27 -16.28 -41.60
C GLY A 534 29.26 -15.53 -42.50
N ALA A 535 29.90 -14.46 -42.04
CA ALA A 535 30.98 -13.82 -42.78
C ALA A 535 32.23 -14.72 -42.80
N PRO A 536 32.88 -14.94 -43.97
CA PRO A 536 34.08 -15.77 -44.05
C PRO A 536 35.32 -15.01 -43.53
N THR A 537 35.54 -15.00 -42.21
CA THR A 537 36.62 -14.23 -41.56
C THR A 537 37.98 -14.93 -41.62
N TRP A 538 38.08 -16.17 -41.16
CA TRP A 538 39.33 -16.93 -41.07
C TRP A 538 39.97 -17.35 -42.40
N PRO A 539 39.21 -17.69 -43.47
CA PRO A 539 39.79 -18.09 -44.75
C PRO A 539 40.74 -17.05 -45.37
N TRP A 540 40.59 -15.76 -45.02
CA TRP A 540 41.49 -14.69 -45.47
C TRP A 540 42.93 -14.90 -44.98
N LEU A 541 43.14 -15.39 -43.75
CA LEU A 541 44.48 -15.69 -43.24
C LEU A 541 45.13 -16.83 -44.02
N LEU A 542 44.37 -17.89 -44.32
CA LEU A 542 44.86 -19.01 -45.13
C LEU A 542 45.23 -18.55 -46.54
N LEU A 543 44.38 -17.71 -47.15
CA LEU A 543 44.65 -17.12 -48.47
C LEU A 543 45.94 -16.29 -48.46
N LEU A 544 46.17 -15.50 -47.41
CA LEU A 544 47.39 -14.70 -47.25
C LEU A 544 48.63 -15.56 -47.02
N ALA A 545 48.55 -16.60 -46.18
CA ALA A 545 49.64 -17.54 -45.96
C ALA A 545 50.05 -18.24 -47.27
N LEU A 546 49.07 -18.70 -48.06
CA LEU A 546 49.31 -19.29 -49.38
C LEU A 546 49.84 -18.26 -50.38
N SER A 547 49.42 -17.00 -50.30
CA SER A 547 49.95 -15.91 -51.14
C SER A 547 51.42 -15.61 -50.84
N ALA A 548 51.80 -15.57 -49.56
CA ALA A 548 53.19 -15.39 -49.13
C ALA A 548 54.06 -16.59 -49.54
N LEU A 549 53.56 -17.82 -49.35
CA LEU A 549 54.26 -19.04 -49.74
C LEU A 549 54.44 -19.14 -51.26
N ARG A 550 53.43 -18.72 -52.03
CA ARG A 550 53.51 -18.62 -53.49
C ARG A 550 54.62 -17.65 -53.92
N ALA A 551 54.64 -16.44 -53.36
CA ALA A 551 55.68 -15.45 -53.66
C ALA A 551 57.09 -15.94 -53.30
N ALA A 552 57.25 -16.65 -52.17
CA ALA A 552 58.54 -17.20 -51.76
C ALA A 552 59.03 -18.38 -52.62
N LEU A 553 58.10 -19.23 -53.10
CA LEU A 553 58.42 -20.37 -53.96
C LEU A 553 58.71 -19.97 -55.41
N GLU A 554 58.04 -18.93 -55.91
CA GLU A 554 58.30 -18.36 -57.25
C GLU A 554 59.72 -17.80 -57.38
N ALA A 555 60.33 -17.38 -56.27
CA ALA A 555 61.71 -16.88 -56.23
C ALA A 555 62.79 -18.00 -56.23
N ARG A 556 62.42 -19.29 -56.12
CA ARG A 556 63.39 -20.41 -56.06
C ARG A 556 63.44 -21.22 -57.36
N THR A 557 64.64 -21.51 -57.86
CA THR A 557 64.88 -22.30 -59.07
C THR A 557 65.21 -23.77 -58.73
N GLY A 558 64.26 -24.69 -58.87
CA GLY A 558 64.48 -26.14 -58.73
C GLY A 558 63.23 -27.00 -58.98
N GLU A 559 63.37 -28.24 -59.47
CA GLU A 559 62.23 -29.10 -59.87
C GLU A 559 61.30 -29.50 -58.71
N ARG A 560 61.86 -29.74 -57.52
CA ARG A 560 61.07 -29.98 -56.30
C ARG A 560 60.27 -28.74 -55.90
N ALA A 561 60.86 -27.54 -56.02
CA ALA A 561 60.18 -26.28 -55.75
C ALA A 561 59.03 -26.03 -56.75
N ARG A 562 59.20 -26.39 -58.03
CA ARG A 562 58.12 -26.30 -59.04
C ARG A 562 56.93 -27.21 -58.72
N ARG A 563 57.18 -28.43 -58.24
CA ARG A 563 56.11 -29.36 -57.80
C ARG A 563 55.35 -28.82 -56.58
N VAL A 564 56.05 -28.34 -55.56
CA VAL A 564 55.41 -27.73 -54.37
C VAL A 564 54.66 -26.46 -54.74
N ALA A 565 55.21 -25.60 -55.61
CA ALA A 565 54.55 -24.39 -56.10
C ALA A 565 53.27 -24.68 -56.89
N TRP A 566 53.15 -25.84 -57.54
CA TRP A 566 51.89 -26.25 -58.17
C TRP A 566 50.79 -26.53 -57.14
N TRP A 567 51.08 -27.32 -56.10
CA TRP A 567 50.13 -27.59 -55.02
C TRP A 567 49.74 -26.34 -54.24
N VAL A 568 50.68 -25.43 -53.96
CA VAL A 568 50.39 -24.15 -53.29
C VAL A 568 49.51 -23.26 -54.16
N ARG A 569 49.73 -23.21 -55.48
CA ARG A 569 48.85 -22.47 -56.41
C ARG A 569 47.45 -23.08 -56.49
N LEU A 570 47.34 -24.41 -56.50
CA LEU A 570 46.05 -25.10 -56.47
C LEU A 570 45.30 -24.79 -55.17
N GLY A 571 45.98 -24.91 -54.01
CA GLY A 571 45.44 -24.56 -52.71
C GLY A 571 45.00 -23.10 -52.64
N TRP A 572 45.80 -22.16 -53.16
CA TRP A 572 45.46 -20.74 -53.20
C TRP A 572 44.18 -20.49 -54.01
N ARG A 573 44.06 -21.09 -55.21
CA ARG A 573 42.86 -21.01 -56.04
C ARG A 573 41.64 -21.63 -55.37
N ALA A 574 41.81 -22.78 -54.71
CA ALA A 574 40.75 -23.46 -53.99
C ALA A 574 40.25 -22.61 -52.81
N THR A 575 41.14 -22.03 -52.01
CA THR A 575 40.78 -21.12 -50.91
C THR A 575 40.06 -19.88 -51.42
N LEU A 576 40.53 -19.29 -52.53
CA LEU A 576 39.85 -18.15 -53.15
C LEU A 576 38.43 -18.51 -53.62
N ALA A 577 38.27 -19.67 -54.28
CA ALA A 577 36.96 -20.16 -54.70
C ALA A 577 36.05 -20.45 -53.50
N ALA A 578 36.58 -21.03 -52.42
CA ALA A 578 35.84 -21.28 -51.19
C ALA A 578 35.35 -19.97 -50.54
N ILE A 579 36.19 -18.93 -50.50
CA ILE A 579 35.79 -17.60 -50.02
C ILE A 579 34.67 -17.04 -50.91
N ALA A 580 34.81 -17.11 -52.23
CA ALA A 580 33.79 -16.62 -53.15
C ALA A 580 32.45 -17.36 -52.98
N ILE A 581 32.49 -18.69 -52.85
CA ILE A 581 31.30 -19.52 -52.60
C ILE A 581 30.67 -19.18 -51.24
N ALA A 582 31.47 -18.93 -50.20
CA ALA A 582 30.95 -18.55 -48.87
C ALA A 582 30.35 -17.13 -48.85
N LEU A 583 30.90 -16.21 -49.65
CA LEU A 583 30.39 -14.83 -49.76
C LEU A 583 29.02 -14.76 -50.45
N LEU A 584 28.70 -15.66 -51.38
CA LEU A 584 27.41 -15.66 -52.09
C LEU A 584 26.19 -15.81 -51.16
N PRO A 585 26.05 -16.87 -50.35
CA PRO A 585 24.92 -17.02 -49.44
C PRO A 585 24.92 -15.96 -48.34
N PHE A 586 26.10 -15.51 -47.89
CA PHE A 586 26.23 -14.40 -46.95
C PHE A 586 25.65 -13.11 -47.55
N ALA A 587 26.07 -12.71 -48.75
CA ALA A 587 25.59 -11.51 -49.41
C ALA A 587 24.09 -11.55 -49.71
N VAL A 588 23.56 -12.71 -50.15
CA VAL A 588 22.11 -12.89 -50.35
C VAL A 588 21.35 -12.75 -49.02
N GLY A 589 21.90 -13.30 -47.93
CA GLY A 589 21.33 -13.17 -46.60
C GLY A 589 21.27 -11.73 -46.12
N GLU A 590 22.38 -10.99 -46.22
CA GLU A 590 22.44 -9.59 -45.82
C GLU A 590 21.56 -8.69 -46.71
N LEU A 591 21.52 -8.92 -48.02
CA LEU A 591 20.63 -8.20 -48.94
C LEU A 591 19.16 -8.44 -48.61
N ARG A 592 18.80 -9.70 -48.28
CA ARG A 592 17.43 -10.04 -47.86
C ARG A 592 17.08 -9.38 -46.53
N ALA A 593 18.00 -9.38 -45.56
CA ALA A 593 17.79 -8.70 -44.27
C ALA A 593 17.66 -7.17 -44.45
N ALA A 594 18.40 -6.57 -45.38
CA ALA A 594 18.28 -5.15 -45.72
C ALA A 594 16.93 -4.80 -46.38
N LEU A 595 16.44 -5.64 -47.30
CA LEU A 595 15.15 -5.43 -47.98
C LEU A 595 13.94 -5.81 -47.11
N TYR A 596 14.09 -6.84 -46.27
CA TYR A 596 13.04 -7.38 -45.40
C TYR A 596 13.57 -7.57 -43.97
N PRO A 597 13.72 -6.47 -43.21
CA PRO A 597 14.26 -6.51 -41.85
C PRO A 597 13.52 -7.46 -40.91
N ALA A 598 12.20 -7.59 -41.07
CA ALA A 598 11.37 -8.48 -40.26
C ALA A 598 11.79 -9.97 -40.27
N LEU A 599 12.60 -10.40 -41.25
CA LEU A 599 13.11 -11.77 -41.37
C LEU A 599 14.40 -12.04 -40.57
N GLU A 600 14.96 -11.05 -39.87
CA GLU A 600 16.24 -11.18 -39.15
C GLU A 600 16.20 -12.29 -38.07
N GLY A 601 15.11 -12.39 -37.32
CA GLY A 601 14.95 -13.39 -36.25
C GLY A 601 14.85 -14.84 -36.76
N THR A 602 14.12 -15.07 -37.86
CA THR A 602 13.98 -16.40 -38.47
C THR A 602 15.27 -16.83 -39.17
N GLN A 603 15.99 -15.90 -39.80
CA GLN A 603 17.29 -16.19 -40.43
C GLN A 603 18.39 -16.53 -39.41
N ALA A 604 18.41 -15.89 -38.25
CA ALA A 604 19.37 -16.20 -37.19
C ALA A 604 19.19 -17.66 -36.72
N TYR A 605 17.95 -18.09 -36.50
CA TYR A 605 17.62 -19.47 -36.11
C TYR A 605 17.98 -20.50 -37.20
N GLU A 606 17.65 -20.24 -38.46
CA GLU A 606 18.00 -21.14 -39.58
C GLU A 606 19.53 -21.25 -39.80
N ARG A 607 20.28 -20.15 -39.60
CA ARG A 607 21.75 -20.15 -39.68
C ARG A 607 22.36 -20.96 -38.53
N SER A 608 21.84 -20.85 -37.30
CA SER A 608 22.27 -21.68 -36.16
C SER A 608 21.98 -23.17 -36.38
N ALA A 609 20.82 -23.51 -36.94
CA ALA A 609 20.44 -24.90 -37.23
C ALA A 609 21.35 -25.54 -38.30
N ARG A 610 21.73 -24.79 -39.36
CA ARG A 610 22.63 -25.30 -40.41
C ARG A 610 24.06 -25.57 -39.94
N VAL A 611 24.57 -24.78 -38.99
CA VAL A 611 25.91 -24.99 -38.41
C VAL A 611 25.98 -26.28 -37.58
N VAL A 612 24.88 -26.66 -36.91
CA VAL A 612 24.80 -27.91 -36.13
C VAL A 612 24.72 -29.14 -37.04
N THR A 613 23.97 -29.07 -38.14
CA THR A 613 23.89 -30.19 -39.11
C THR A 613 25.17 -30.38 -39.93
N GLY A 614 25.96 -29.33 -40.16
CA GLY A 614 27.25 -29.45 -40.87
C GLY A 614 28.42 -29.95 -40.02
N ALA A 615 28.21 -30.22 -38.73
CA ALA A 615 29.20 -30.81 -37.82
C ALA A 615 28.96 -32.31 -37.57
N ILE A 616 27.93 -32.90 -38.17
CA ILE A 616 27.56 -34.33 -38.04
C ILE A 616 27.67 -35.09 -39.39
N GLU A 617 28.12 -34.45 -40.47
CA GLU A 617 28.52 -35.13 -41.72
C GLU A 617 30.01 -35.02 -42.02
#